data_AF-A0A938H2I3-F1
#
_entry.id   AF-A0A938H2I3-F1
#
_cell.length_a   1.000
_cell.length_b   1.000
_cell.length_c   1.000
_cell.angle_alpha   90.00
_cell.angle_beta   90.00
_cell.angle_gamma   90.00
#
_symmetry.space_group_name_H-M   'P 1'
#
loop_
_entity.id
_entity.type
_entity.pdbx_description
1 polymer ?
#
loop_
_entity_poly.entity_id
_entity_poly.type
_entity_poly.pdbx_seq_one_letter_code
_entity_poly.pdbx_strand_id
1 'polypeptide(L)'
;MRALGAYLVPELWWDPQAGFSHLEALIDDAFELGVQAFQVRGGPAAAVRALTDDLHRRAPAPLLIAMEASAGVGSLVPEMTPLPPLRALAALRDHDAIRRAAHLTARQLRALGVNWALAPVADIAHVGTALDRSARSFGEDPQRVAEDVVTWIDACQSQGVLACSRHFPGAGRAIVDPQRTPVRIDTDARMLWATDLVPFRGACDTGVASVLVGTGCYPGLDRQGMVAAHSPGLIGALLREELAFDGLVVSDRADAMALGGPECAVPATVHAVRAGCDLVLASDDLGGAVEALAVAVDAGSITDEMIEASAERRRFWSAWAVPRETREPTLDDLLWARQVADLLVHPVRGSWSGVGGAVGSVVEVETIVHDRDRVSLLPFVATLQAAGVELRVHPSRDAVEGDALVLALAPSRHAVVVFGPPEVARTVSGTQVFCAWSTDRAMQEGVARRLL
;
A
#
# COMPACT_ATOMS: atom_id res chain seq x y z
N MET A 1 24.78 -16.20 19.39
CA MET A 1 24.60 -14.95 18.63
C MET A 1 23.23 -14.42 18.93
N ARG A 2 23.11 -13.14 19.32
CA ARG A 2 21.80 -12.47 19.38
C ARG A 2 21.26 -12.44 17.94
N ALA A 3 20.02 -12.89 17.72
CA ALA A 3 19.43 -13.01 16.37
C ALA A 3 18.98 -11.64 15.83
N LEU A 4 19.92 -10.70 15.68
CA LEU A 4 19.64 -9.29 15.35
C LEU A 4 19.17 -9.09 13.91
N GLY A 5 19.54 -9.98 12.97
CA GLY A 5 18.99 -9.95 11.62
C GLY A 5 17.48 -10.16 11.57
N ALA A 6 16.87 -10.74 12.63
CA ALA A 6 15.42 -10.93 12.71
C ALA A 6 14.62 -9.61 12.76
N TYR A 7 15.26 -8.48 13.00
CA TYR A 7 14.63 -7.16 12.88
C TYR A 7 14.54 -6.65 11.44
N LEU A 8 15.33 -7.20 10.51
CA LEU A 8 15.46 -6.66 9.16
C LEU A 8 14.48 -7.35 8.23
N VAL A 9 13.90 -6.58 7.30
CA VAL A 9 13.00 -7.08 6.26
C VAL A 9 13.53 -6.61 4.89
N PRO A 10 14.49 -7.33 4.29
CA PRO A 10 14.98 -7.00 2.96
C PRO A 10 13.85 -7.03 1.93
N GLU A 11 13.90 -6.10 0.98
CA GLU A 11 12.97 -6.05 -0.15
C GLU A 11 13.50 -6.86 -1.33
N LEU A 12 12.71 -7.82 -1.79
CA LEU A 12 12.97 -8.66 -2.95
C LEU A 12 12.10 -8.19 -4.11
N TRP A 13 12.68 -7.43 -5.03
CA TRP A 13 11.96 -6.82 -6.14
C TRP A 13 12.21 -7.56 -7.46
N TRP A 14 11.21 -7.56 -8.33
CA TRP A 14 11.29 -8.22 -9.64
C TRP A 14 12.01 -7.33 -10.66
N ASP A 15 13.08 -7.84 -11.25
CA ASP A 15 13.71 -7.25 -12.43
C ASP A 15 13.17 -7.89 -13.73
N PRO A 16 12.71 -7.11 -14.73
CA PRO A 16 12.19 -7.67 -15.98
C PRO A 16 13.19 -8.48 -16.82
N GLN A 17 14.50 -8.28 -16.64
CA GLN A 17 15.56 -8.97 -17.38
C GLN A 17 16.16 -10.13 -16.58
N ALA A 18 16.41 -9.93 -15.28
CA ALA A 18 17.07 -10.90 -14.41
C ALA A 18 16.09 -11.74 -13.54
N GLY A 19 14.83 -11.34 -13.46
CA GLY A 19 13.89 -11.88 -12.47
C GLY A 19 14.40 -11.63 -11.05
N PHE A 20 14.26 -12.61 -10.16
CA PHE A 20 14.78 -12.55 -8.79
C PHE A 20 16.22 -13.05 -8.63
N SER A 21 16.85 -13.58 -9.68
CA SER A 21 18.18 -14.21 -9.57
C SER A 21 19.28 -13.22 -9.14
N HIS A 22 19.12 -11.94 -9.45
CA HIS A 22 20.05 -10.89 -9.02
C HIS A 22 20.08 -10.65 -7.50
N LEU A 23 19.14 -11.25 -6.75
CA LEU A 23 19.02 -11.13 -5.29
C LEU A 23 19.46 -12.39 -4.54
N GLU A 24 19.97 -13.41 -5.23
CA GLU A 24 20.39 -14.67 -4.58
C GLU A 24 21.40 -14.44 -3.46
N ALA A 25 22.42 -13.61 -3.70
CA ALA A 25 23.41 -13.26 -2.69
C ALA A 25 22.80 -12.54 -1.48
N LEU A 26 21.86 -11.61 -1.71
CA LEU A 26 21.16 -10.92 -0.63
C LEU A 26 20.33 -11.89 0.22
N ILE A 27 19.66 -12.86 -0.42
CA ILE A 27 18.87 -13.88 0.27
C ILE A 27 19.79 -14.79 1.10
N ASP A 28 20.94 -15.19 0.56
CA ASP A 28 21.94 -15.99 1.27
C ASP A 28 22.46 -15.25 2.52
N ASP A 29 22.90 -14.00 2.35
CA ASP A 29 23.35 -13.14 3.44
C ASP A 29 22.25 -12.95 4.51
N ALA A 30 21.00 -12.74 4.07
CA ALA A 30 19.86 -12.60 4.97
C ALA A 30 19.67 -13.83 5.86
N PHE A 31 19.75 -15.05 5.29
CA PHE A 31 19.63 -16.28 6.08
C PHE A 31 20.82 -16.48 7.03
N GLU A 32 22.04 -16.15 6.61
CA GLU A 32 23.22 -16.22 7.48
C GLU A 32 23.11 -15.26 8.68
N LEU A 33 22.55 -14.08 8.46
CA LEU A 33 22.31 -13.07 9.49
C LEU A 33 21.07 -13.37 10.36
N GLY A 34 20.28 -14.39 10.03
CA GLY A 34 19.11 -14.81 10.78
C GLY A 34 17.87 -13.95 10.56
N VAL A 35 17.71 -13.39 9.36
CA VAL A 35 16.48 -12.71 8.91
C VAL A 35 15.29 -13.66 8.98
N GLN A 36 14.15 -13.14 9.45
CA GLN A 36 12.91 -13.92 9.67
C GLN A 36 11.71 -13.36 8.88
N ALA A 37 11.92 -12.31 8.10
CA ALA A 37 10.89 -11.70 7.28
C ALA A 37 11.45 -11.13 5.98
N PHE A 38 10.65 -11.17 4.91
CA PHE A 38 11.00 -10.61 3.61
C PHE A 38 9.84 -9.78 3.07
N GLN A 39 10.11 -8.75 2.27
CA GLN A 39 9.09 -8.04 1.51
C GLN A 39 9.26 -8.40 0.04
N VAL A 40 8.23 -8.94 -0.62
CA VAL A 40 8.27 -9.26 -2.05
C VAL A 40 7.55 -8.19 -2.86
N ARG A 41 8.19 -7.72 -3.93
CA ARG A 41 7.67 -6.63 -4.77
C ARG A 41 7.65 -7.02 -6.25
N GLY A 42 6.43 -7.29 -6.72
CA GLY A 42 6.10 -7.45 -8.14
C GLY A 42 6.62 -8.73 -8.78
N GLY A 43 6.30 -8.88 -10.07
CA GLY A 43 6.74 -10.00 -10.91
C GLY A 43 5.60 -10.95 -11.31
N PRO A 44 5.85 -11.87 -12.26
CA PRO A 44 4.88 -12.88 -12.66
C PRO A 44 4.47 -13.77 -11.49
N ALA A 45 3.19 -14.12 -11.40
CA ALA A 45 2.66 -14.92 -10.28
C ALA A 45 3.44 -16.22 -10.02
N ALA A 46 3.83 -16.93 -11.08
CA ALA A 46 4.60 -18.16 -10.97
C ALA A 46 6.01 -17.94 -10.40
N ALA A 47 6.65 -16.82 -10.75
CA ALA A 47 7.98 -16.48 -10.25
C ALA A 47 7.94 -16.04 -8.79
N VAL A 48 6.94 -15.22 -8.42
CA VAL A 48 6.68 -14.85 -7.02
C VAL A 48 6.44 -16.10 -6.19
N ARG A 49 5.60 -17.03 -6.67
CA ARG A 49 5.33 -18.28 -5.95
C ARG A 49 6.57 -19.16 -5.80
N ALA A 50 7.39 -19.26 -6.86
CA ALA A 50 8.63 -20.03 -6.79
C ALA A 50 9.61 -19.45 -5.77
N LEU A 51 9.72 -18.11 -5.71
CA LEU A 51 10.54 -17.41 -4.72
C LEU A 51 10.05 -17.68 -3.30
N THR A 52 8.76 -17.48 -3.02
CA THR A 52 8.23 -17.65 -1.65
C THR A 52 8.27 -19.10 -1.18
N ASP A 53 8.06 -20.08 -2.07
CA ASP A 53 8.25 -21.50 -1.77
C ASP A 53 9.72 -21.79 -1.40
N ASP A 54 10.68 -21.18 -2.09
CA ASP A 54 12.09 -21.32 -1.76
C ASP A 54 12.45 -20.71 -0.40
N LEU A 55 12.01 -19.48 -0.14
CA LEU A 55 12.22 -18.80 1.14
C LEU A 55 11.67 -19.63 2.31
N HIS A 56 10.43 -20.13 2.20
CA HIS A 56 9.83 -20.99 3.22
C HIS A 56 10.58 -22.31 3.41
N ARG A 57 11.12 -22.90 2.34
CA ARG A 57 11.88 -24.16 2.39
C ARG A 57 13.23 -23.98 3.09
N ARG A 58 13.89 -22.84 2.87
CA ARG A 58 15.20 -22.51 3.45
C ARG A 58 15.11 -22.13 4.92
N ALA A 59 13.98 -21.57 5.35
CA ALA A 59 13.81 -21.09 6.71
C ALA A 59 13.70 -22.23 7.73
N PRO A 60 14.38 -22.14 8.88
CA PRO A 60 14.28 -23.14 9.95
C PRO A 60 12.98 -23.04 10.75
N ALA A 61 12.21 -21.96 10.57
CA ALA A 61 10.95 -21.66 11.24
C ALA A 61 10.03 -20.87 10.29
N PRO A 62 8.73 -20.76 10.58
CA PRO A 62 7.81 -19.96 9.76
C PRO A 62 8.32 -18.52 9.57
N LEU A 63 8.38 -18.06 8.31
CA LEU A 63 8.72 -16.70 7.93
C LEU A 63 7.47 -15.82 7.84
N LEU A 64 7.68 -14.51 7.99
CA LEU A 64 6.74 -13.52 7.50
C LEU A 64 7.17 -13.05 6.11
N ILE A 65 6.30 -13.20 5.12
CA ILE A 65 6.52 -12.67 3.78
C ILE A 65 5.45 -11.61 3.54
N ALA A 66 5.92 -10.37 3.40
CA ALA A 66 5.11 -9.18 3.21
C ALA A 66 4.94 -8.84 1.73
N MET A 67 3.83 -8.19 1.40
CA MET A 67 3.65 -7.51 0.11
C MET A 67 2.78 -6.26 0.30
N GLU A 68 3.11 -5.19 -0.42
CA GLU A 68 2.25 -4.02 -0.56
C GLU A 68 0.97 -4.39 -1.31
N ALA A 69 -0.18 -4.24 -0.65
CA ALA A 69 -1.45 -4.73 -1.16
C ALA A 69 -2.61 -3.72 -0.99
N SER A 70 -2.30 -2.44 -0.72
CA SER A 70 -3.32 -1.40 -0.54
C SER A 70 -4.17 -1.15 -1.79
N ALA A 71 -3.60 -1.34 -2.99
CA ALA A 71 -4.31 -1.32 -4.27
C ALA A 71 -4.71 -2.74 -4.77
N GLY A 72 -4.67 -3.74 -3.88
CA GLY A 72 -4.85 -5.15 -4.21
C GLY A 72 -3.62 -5.76 -4.90
N VAL A 73 -3.54 -7.10 -4.91
CA VAL A 73 -2.36 -7.84 -5.41
C VAL A 73 -2.14 -7.64 -6.92
N GLY A 74 -3.22 -7.43 -7.68
CA GLY A 74 -3.17 -7.19 -9.13
C GLY A 74 -2.41 -5.92 -9.56
N SER A 75 -2.10 -5.03 -8.62
CA SER A 75 -1.27 -3.85 -8.86
C SER A 75 0.22 -4.18 -9.01
N LEU A 76 0.69 -5.26 -8.37
CA LEU A 76 2.09 -5.70 -8.41
C LEU A 76 2.28 -6.99 -9.22
N VAL A 77 1.28 -7.87 -9.22
CA VAL A 77 1.30 -9.17 -9.90
C VAL A 77 0.23 -9.17 -10.99
N PRO A 78 0.60 -8.94 -12.27
CA PRO A 78 -0.37 -8.72 -13.35
C PRO A 78 -1.37 -9.86 -13.59
N GLU A 79 -1.06 -11.10 -13.21
CA GLU A 79 -1.98 -12.23 -13.37
C GLU A 79 -3.07 -12.27 -12.29
N MET A 80 -2.91 -11.51 -11.21
CA MET A 80 -3.89 -11.42 -10.12
C MET A 80 -5.03 -10.46 -10.47
N THR A 81 -6.19 -10.67 -9.86
CA THR A 81 -7.36 -9.83 -10.05
C THR A 81 -7.05 -8.41 -9.58
N PRO A 82 -7.18 -7.40 -10.47
CA PRO A 82 -7.04 -6.01 -10.06
C PRO A 82 -8.28 -5.56 -9.29
N LEU A 83 -8.09 -4.69 -8.30
CA LEU A 83 -9.16 -4.13 -7.49
C LEU A 83 -9.25 -2.61 -7.72
N PRO A 84 -10.45 -2.01 -7.62
CA PRO A 84 -10.59 -0.57 -7.48
C PRO A 84 -9.88 -0.06 -6.22
N PRO A 85 -9.44 1.21 -6.19
CA PRO A 85 -8.76 1.78 -5.03
C PRO A 85 -9.71 1.88 -3.83
N LEU A 86 -9.16 1.93 -2.61
CA LEU A 86 -9.92 1.91 -1.36
C LEU A 86 -10.98 3.03 -1.28
N ARG A 87 -10.65 4.25 -1.75
CA ARG A 87 -11.62 5.37 -1.76
C ARG A 87 -12.84 5.08 -2.63
N ALA A 88 -12.62 4.41 -3.76
CA ALA A 88 -13.70 4.05 -4.68
C ALA A 88 -14.59 2.96 -4.06
N LEU A 89 -13.98 1.93 -3.45
CA LEU A 89 -14.72 0.89 -2.73
C LEU A 89 -15.54 1.47 -1.57
N ALA A 90 -14.96 2.38 -0.78
CA ALA A 90 -15.66 3.06 0.31
C ALA A 90 -16.85 3.91 -0.18
N ALA A 91 -16.73 4.52 -1.36
CA ALA A 91 -17.79 5.34 -1.94
C ALA A 91 -19.06 4.55 -2.30
N LEU A 92 -18.98 3.22 -2.43
CA LEU A 92 -20.14 2.34 -2.56
C LEU A 92 -21.02 2.34 -1.30
N ARG A 93 -20.45 2.71 -0.15
CA ARG A 93 -21.07 2.62 1.19
C ARG A 93 -21.56 1.22 1.52
N ASP A 94 -20.81 0.22 1.07
CA ASP A 94 -21.10 -1.20 1.23
C ASP A 94 -19.91 -1.91 1.91
N HIS A 95 -20.08 -2.28 3.18
CA HIS A 95 -19.05 -3.02 3.92
C HIS A 95 -18.81 -4.42 3.35
N ASP A 96 -19.78 -5.02 2.65
CA ASP A 96 -19.59 -6.32 2.02
C ASP A 96 -18.62 -6.22 0.84
N ALA A 97 -18.64 -5.10 0.11
CA ALA A 97 -17.67 -4.83 -0.94
C ALA A 97 -16.23 -4.72 -0.40
N ILE A 98 -16.05 -4.04 0.74
CA ILE A 98 -14.75 -3.91 1.42
C ILE A 98 -14.28 -5.26 1.96
N ARG A 99 -15.17 -6.01 2.63
CA ARG A 99 -14.89 -7.37 3.11
C ARG A 99 -14.48 -8.29 1.97
N ARG A 100 -15.18 -8.23 0.83
CA ARG A 100 -14.88 -9.06 -0.34
C ARG A 100 -13.54 -8.67 -0.99
N ALA A 101 -13.21 -7.37 -1.07
CA ALA A 101 -11.91 -6.90 -1.53
C ALA A 101 -10.76 -7.40 -0.64
N ALA A 102 -10.94 -7.34 0.69
CA ALA A 102 -9.96 -7.83 1.66
C ALA A 102 -9.79 -9.35 1.59
N HIS A 103 -10.90 -10.11 1.51
CA HIS A 103 -10.85 -11.57 1.29
C HIS A 103 -10.12 -11.94 0.01
N LEU A 104 -10.40 -11.26 -1.10
CA LEU A 104 -9.75 -11.53 -2.37
C LEU A 104 -8.26 -11.21 -2.31
N THR A 105 -7.90 -10.05 -1.75
CA THR A 105 -6.49 -9.68 -1.54
C THR A 105 -5.76 -10.74 -0.73
N ALA A 106 -6.30 -11.14 0.42
CA ALA A 106 -5.68 -12.16 1.26
C ALA A 106 -5.55 -13.50 0.52
N ARG A 107 -6.60 -13.99 -0.15
CA ARG A 107 -6.56 -15.25 -0.91
C ARG A 107 -5.52 -15.23 -2.03
N GLN A 108 -5.36 -14.10 -2.72
CA GLN A 108 -4.32 -13.94 -3.75
C GLN A 108 -2.91 -13.92 -3.14
N LEU A 109 -2.71 -13.25 -2.02
CA LEU A 109 -1.43 -13.28 -1.29
C LEU A 109 -1.08 -14.72 -0.87
N ARG A 110 -2.04 -15.44 -0.31
CA ARG A 110 -1.89 -16.85 0.09
C ARG A 110 -1.51 -17.75 -1.08
N ALA A 111 -2.15 -17.59 -2.24
CA ALA A 111 -1.84 -18.34 -3.46
C ALA A 111 -0.38 -18.13 -3.92
N LEU A 112 0.16 -16.94 -3.65
CA LEU A 112 1.55 -16.55 -3.91
C LEU A 112 2.53 -16.94 -2.79
N GLY A 113 2.08 -17.60 -1.72
CA GLY A 113 2.92 -17.89 -0.56
C GLY A 113 3.25 -16.67 0.30
N VAL A 114 2.53 -15.57 0.14
CA VAL A 114 2.65 -14.35 0.96
C VAL A 114 1.64 -14.42 2.10
N ASN A 115 2.06 -14.08 3.31
CA ASN A 115 1.25 -14.25 4.52
C ASN A 115 1.10 -12.97 5.36
N TRP A 116 1.58 -11.85 4.84
CA TRP A 116 1.46 -10.54 5.46
C TRP A 116 1.14 -9.45 4.43
N ALA A 117 -0.01 -8.81 4.57
CA ALA A 117 -0.44 -7.71 3.74
C ALA A 117 -0.03 -6.38 4.39
N LEU A 118 0.75 -5.56 3.70
CA LEU A 118 1.04 -4.18 4.12
C LEU A 118 -0.15 -3.24 3.81
N ALA A 119 -1.33 -3.63 4.26
CA ALA A 119 -2.63 -2.99 4.03
C ALA A 119 -3.59 -3.27 5.21
N PRO A 120 -4.58 -2.41 5.46
CA PRO A 120 -5.01 -1.28 4.64
C PRO A 120 -4.34 0.05 5.04
N VAL A 121 -4.45 1.05 4.17
CA VAL A 121 -4.15 2.44 4.54
C VAL A 121 -5.27 2.95 5.45
N ALA A 122 -4.91 3.29 6.68
CA ALA A 122 -5.78 3.82 7.72
C ALA A 122 -5.73 5.35 7.84
N ASP A 123 -4.83 5.98 7.08
CA ASP A 123 -4.71 7.44 7.01
C ASP A 123 -6.01 8.08 6.49
N ILE A 124 -6.37 9.23 7.08
CA ILE A 124 -7.56 10.00 6.68
C ILE A 124 -7.18 10.98 5.56
N ALA A 125 -7.91 10.97 4.45
CA ALA A 125 -7.71 11.98 3.41
C ALA A 125 -8.12 13.37 3.92
N HIS A 126 -7.32 14.38 3.59
CA HIS A 126 -7.65 15.78 3.82
C HIS A 126 -7.55 16.55 2.52
N VAL A 127 -8.50 17.43 2.26
CA VAL A 127 -8.58 18.19 1.01
C VAL A 127 -7.24 18.84 0.67
N GLY A 128 -6.71 18.53 -0.51
CA GLY A 128 -5.47 19.12 -1.03
C GLY A 128 -4.16 18.49 -0.53
N THR A 129 -4.23 17.37 0.19
CA THR A 129 -3.03 16.60 0.59
C THR A 129 -2.62 15.58 -0.47
N ALA A 130 -1.42 15.00 -0.33
CA ALA A 130 -0.94 13.96 -1.26
C ALA A 130 -1.88 12.73 -1.26
N LEU A 131 -2.37 12.34 -0.08
CA LEU A 131 -3.24 11.18 0.09
C LEU A 131 -4.61 11.37 -0.59
N ASP A 132 -5.22 12.54 -0.42
CA ASP A 132 -6.51 12.91 -1.02
C ASP A 132 -6.52 12.68 -2.53
N ARG A 133 -5.43 13.07 -3.21
CA ARG A 133 -5.26 12.92 -4.66
C ARG A 133 -5.05 11.48 -5.11
N SER A 134 -4.49 10.62 -4.26
CA SER A 134 -4.10 9.26 -4.62
C SER A 134 -5.23 8.23 -4.61
N ALA A 135 -6.39 8.54 -4.00
CA ALA A 135 -7.49 7.60 -3.76
C ALA A 135 -7.12 6.34 -2.93
N ARG A 136 -5.93 6.32 -2.30
CA ARG A 136 -5.43 5.18 -1.51
C ARG A 136 -6.07 5.03 -0.13
N SER A 137 -6.75 6.05 0.41
CA SER A 137 -7.47 5.96 1.69
C SER A 137 -8.95 5.66 1.51
N PHE A 138 -9.62 5.20 2.55
CA PHE A 138 -11.07 4.98 2.52
C PHE A 138 -11.88 6.28 2.44
N GLY A 139 -11.35 7.42 2.89
CA GLY A 139 -12.05 8.70 2.79
C GLY A 139 -11.59 9.73 3.81
N GLU A 140 -12.47 10.69 4.10
CA GLU A 140 -12.19 11.90 4.88
C GLU A 140 -12.86 11.89 6.26
N ASP A 141 -13.88 11.04 6.48
CA ASP A 141 -14.60 10.96 7.75
C ASP A 141 -13.91 9.95 8.70
N PRO A 142 -13.41 10.39 9.87
CA PRO A 142 -12.64 9.53 10.76
C PRO A 142 -13.37 8.26 11.24
N GLN A 143 -14.67 8.36 11.52
CA GLN A 143 -15.44 7.22 12.02
C GLN A 143 -15.69 6.22 10.90
N ARG A 144 -16.05 6.71 9.72
CA ARG A 144 -16.26 5.85 8.56
C ARG A 144 -14.98 5.15 8.14
N VAL A 145 -13.86 5.87 8.11
CA VAL A 145 -12.55 5.27 7.82
C VAL A 145 -12.22 4.19 8.86
N ALA A 146 -12.50 4.41 10.14
CA ALA A 146 -12.29 3.40 11.16
C ALA A 146 -13.15 2.14 10.95
N GLU A 147 -14.44 2.29 10.63
CA GLU A 147 -15.34 1.17 10.30
C GLU A 147 -14.82 0.34 9.10
N ASP A 148 -14.39 1.04 8.04
CA ASP A 148 -13.90 0.42 6.82
C ASP A 148 -12.53 -0.27 7.04
N VAL A 149 -11.64 0.35 7.83
CA VAL A 149 -10.34 -0.23 8.25
C VAL A 149 -10.54 -1.49 9.08
N VAL A 150 -11.43 -1.45 10.10
CA VAL A 150 -11.75 -2.61 10.93
C VAL A 150 -12.33 -3.75 10.08
N THR A 151 -13.28 -3.42 9.19
CA THR A 151 -13.88 -4.40 8.27
C THR A 151 -12.82 -5.07 7.40
N TRP A 152 -11.88 -4.29 6.86
CA TRP A 152 -10.81 -4.82 6.03
C TRP A 152 -9.86 -5.72 6.82
N ILE A 153 -9.46 -5.30 8.03
CA ILE A 153 -8.53 -6.04 8.91
C ILE A 153 -9.12 -7.40 9.30
N ASP A 154 -10.35 -7.42 9.83
CA ASP A 154 -11.04 -8.64 10.22
C ASP A 154 -11.15 -9.62 9.03
N ALA A 155 -11.58 -9.11 7.88
CA ALA A 155 -11.71 -9.89 6.67
C ALA A 155 -10.37 -10.49 6.20
N CYS A 156 -9.32 -9.67 6.09
CA CYS A 156 -7.99 -10.12 5.68
C CYS A 156 -7.44 -11.22 6.63
N GLN A 157 -7.53 -10.96 7.94
CA GLN A 157 -7.03 -11.89 8.96
C GLN A 157 -7.84 -13.18 9.03
N SER A 158 -9.14 -13.14 8.74
CA SER A 158 -9.96 -14.35 8.65
C SER A 158 -9.46 -15.36 7.59
N GLN A 159 -8.71 -14.89 6.59
CA GLN A 159 -8.11 -15.70 5.53
C GLN A 159 -6.67 -16.16 5.86
N GLY A 160 -6.19 -15.93 7.09
CA GLY A 160 -4.86 -16.36 7.53
C GLY A 160 -3.71 -15.54 6.94
N VAL A 161 -3.95 -14.25 6.69
CA VAL A 161 -2.95 -13.25 6.28
C VAL A 161 -2.94 -12.14 7.31
N LEU A 162 -1.74 -11.73 7.77
CA LEU A 162 -1.63 -10.59 8.67
C LEU A 162 -2.08 -9.32 7.97
N ALA A 163 -2.92 -8.52 8.62
CA ALA A 163 -3.20 -7.16 8.19
C ALA A 163 -2.23 -6.17 8.84
N CYS A 164 -1.99 -5.04 8.17
CA CYS A 164 -1.11 -3.99 8.62
C CYS A 164 -1.77 -2.62 8.50
N SER A 165 -2.16 -2.02 9.63
CA SER A 165 -2.69 -0.65 9.66
C SER A 165 -1.56 0.37 9.50
N ARG A 166 -1.69 1.33 8.57
CA ARG A 166 -0.62 2.28 8.22
C ARG A 166 -1.14 3.66 7.78
N HIS A 167 -0.41 4.75 7.94
CA HIS A 167 0.92 4.88 8.56
C HIS A 167 0.78 5.59 9.91
N PHE A 168 0.91 4.85 11.01
CA PHE A 168 0.73 5.40 12.35
C PHE A 168 1.69 6.57 12.62
N PRO A 169 1.25 7.68 13.27
CA PRO A 169 -0.08 7.96 13.84
C PRO A 169 -1.11 8.62 12.88
N GLY A 170 -0.84 8.63 11.57
CA GLY A 170 -1.72 9.22 10.56
C GLY A 170 -0.99 10.20 9.67
N ALA A 171 -0.65 9.78 8.45
CA ALA A 171 0.11 10.54 7.47
C ALA A 171 -0.75 11.40 6.53
N GLY A 172 -2.08 11.35 6.67
CA GLY A 172 -3.02 11.91 5.69
C GLY A 172 -2.98 13.43 5.53
N ARG A 173 -2.40 14.15 6.50
CA ARG A 173 -2.21 15.60 6.48
C ARG A 173 -0.97 16.06 5.70
N ALA A 174 -0.14 15.12 5.24
CA ALA A 174 1.07 15.43 4.50
C ALA A 174 0.76 16.04 3.12
N ILE A 175 1.32 17.22 2.86
CA ILE A 175 1.16 17.90 1.56
C ILE A 175 1.99 17.22 0.47
N VAL A 176 3.17 16.71 0.83
CA VAL A 176 4.07 15.91 -0.01
C VAL A 176 4.01 14.46 0.47
N ASP A 177 4.17 13.50 -0.44
CA ASP A 177 4.15 12.08 -0.07
C ASP A 177 5.26 11.76 0.95
N PRO A 178 4.90 11.38 2.20
CA PRO A 178 5.87 11.11 3.25
C PRO A 178 6.68 9.84 3.01
N GLN A 179 6.28 8.98 2.07
CA GLN A 179 7.05 7.79 1.69
C GLN A 179 8.38 8.13 1.01
N ARG A 180 8.57 9.38 0.55
CA ARG A 180 9.81 9.83 -0.09
C ARG A 180 10.76 10.58 0.86
N THR A 181 10.21 11.26 1.86
CA THR A 181 10.99 12.03 2.82
C THR A 181 10.16 12.32 4.07
N PRO A 182 10.77 12.42 5.26
CA PRO A 182 10.06 12.83 6.46
C PRO A 182 9.38 14.19 6.30
N VAL A 183 8.10 14.25 6.66
CA VAL A 183 7.29 15.47 6.66
C VAL A 183 6.90 15.87 8.07
N ARG A 184 6.83 17.18 8.31
CA ARG A 184 6.35 17.71 9.59
C ARG A 184 4.83 17.93 9.53
N ILE A 185 4.09 17.36 10.49
CA ILE A 185 2.64 17.52 10.64
C ILE A 185 2.38 18.36 11.89
N ASP A 186 2.23 19.68 11.69
CA ASP A 186 1.98 20.68 12.74
C ASP A 186 0.50 20.74 13.17
N THR A 187 -0.03 19.60 13.59
CA THR A 187 -1.41 19.50 14.10
C THR A 187 -1.41 19.27 15.62
N ASP A 188 -2.35 19.90 16.33
CA ASP A 188 -2.50 19.75 17.78
C ASP A 188 -2.89 18.30 18.15
N ALA A 189 -2.37 17.83 19.29
CA ALA A 189 -2.63 16.49 19.80
C ALA A 189 -4.13 16.16 19.91
N ARG A 190 -4.95 17.10 20.39
CA ARG A 190 -6.40 16.87 20.56
C ARG A 190 -7.08 16.66 19.23
N MET A 191 -6.63 17.36 18.19
CA MET A 191 -7.16 17.19 16.84
C MET A 191 -6.72 15.84 16.27
N LEU A 192 -5.44 15.49 16.35
CA LEU A 192 -4.93 14.18 15.91
C LEU A 192 -5.66 13.04 16.63
N TRP A 193 -5.95 13.18 17.93
CA TRP A 193 -6.74 12.21 18.70
C TRP A 193 -8.20 12.11 18.27
N ALA A 194 -8.82 13.24 17.94
CA ALA A 194 -10.22 13.29 17.51
C ALA A 194 -10.41 12.85 16.05
N THR A 195 -9.33 12.81 15.25
CA THR A 195 -9.39 12.45 13.82
C THR A 195 -8.40 11.35 13.46
N ASP A 196 -7.13 11.66 13.27
CA ASP A 196 -6.13 10.84 12.58
C ASP A 196 -5.85 9.51 13.31
N LEU A 197 -5.96 9.51 14.65
CA LEU A 197 -5.80 8.33 15.48
C LEU A 197 -7.07 7.45 15.57
N VAL A 198 -8.23 7.94 15.14
CA VAL A 198 -9.50 7.19 15.25
C VAL A 198 -9.44 5.84 14.50
N PRO A 199 -8.94 5.75 13.26
CA PRO A 199 -8.79 4.47 12.57
C PRO A 199 -7.77 3.54 13.23
N PHE A 200 -6.69 4.07 13.81
CA PHE A 200 -5.68 3.26 14.50
C PHE A 200 -6.22 2.69 15.82
N ARG A 201 -7.05 3.45 16.54
CA ARG A 201 -7.78 2.94 17.71
C ARG A 201 -8.67 1.76 17.34
N GLY A 202 -9.49 1.91 16.31
CA GLY A 202 -10.31 0.82 15.79
C GLY A 202 -9.47 -0.40 15.35
N ALA A 203 -8.34 -0.17 14.68
CA ALA A 203 -7.43 -1.23 14.26
C ALA A 203 -6.82 -2.00 15.45
N CYS A 204 -6.43 -1.30 16.52
CA CYS A 204 -5.92 -1.94 17.74
C CYS A 204 -7.03 -2.72 18.46
N ASP A 205 -8.21 -2.11 18.62
CA ASP A 205 -9.38 -2.71 19.28
C ASP A 205 -9.86 -4.00 18.58
N THR A 206 -9.77 -4.06 17.24
CA THR A 206 -10.13 -5.26 16.46
C THR A 206 -9.03 -6.33 16.42
N GLY A 207 -7.86 -6.06 17.01
CA GLY A 207 -6.73 -7.00 17.02
C GLY A 207 -5.99 -7.10 15.69
N VAL A 208 -5.64 -5.96 15.08
CA VAL A 208 -4.73 -5.94 13.92
C VAL A 208 -3.39 -6.59 14.27
N ALA A 209 -2.83 -7.34 13.33
CA ALA A 209 -1.60 -8.09 13.56
C ALA A 209 -0.36 -7.21 13.58
N SER A 210 -0.32 -6.20 12.72
CA SER A 210 0.78 -5.25 12.65
C SER A 210 0.33 -3.81 12.46
N VAL A 211 1.14 -2.87 12.94
CA VAL A 211 1.00 -1.43 12.69
C VAL A 211 2.30 -0.93 12.10
N LEU A 212 2.22 -0.31 10.92
CA LEU A 212 3.37 0.35 10.30
C LEU A 212 3.42 1.81 10.74
N VAL A 213 4.55 2.21 11.30
CA VAL A 213 4.83 3.57 11.78
C VAL A 213 5.51 4.36 10.67
N GLY A 214 4.90 5.51 10.33
CA GLY A 214 5.34 6.33 9.21
C GLY A 214 6.61 7.15 9.48
N THR A 215 7.04 7.87 8.45
CA THR A 215 8.24 8.73 8.43
C THR A 215 7.98 10.16 8.92
N GLY A 216 6.74 10.52 9.27
CA GLY A 216 6.38 11.88 9.66
C GLY A 216 6.84 12.28 11.07
N CYS A 217 6.99 13.58 11.32
CA CYS A 217 7.23 14.17 12.63
C CYS A 217 5.94 14.83 13.15
N TYR A 218 5.58 14.58 14.42
CA TYR A 218 4.30 15.02 15.00
C TYR A 218 4.50 15.83 16.28
N PRO A 219 4.91 17.11 16.21
CA PRO A 219 5.21 17.96 17.37
C PRO A 219 4.08 18.07 18.40
N GLY A 220 2.82 17.91 17.96
CA GLY A 220 1.66 17.88 18.85
C GLY A 220 1.67 16.65 19.77
N LEU A 221 2.07 15.48 19.25
CA LEU A 221 2.09 14.21 20.00
C LEU A 221 3.47 13.93 20.63
N ASP A 222 4.55 14.32 19.96
CA ASP A 222 5.93 14.17 20.43
C ASP A 222 6.67 15.52 20.39
N ARG A 223 6.89 16.11 21.57
CA ARG A 223 7.58 17.39 21.71
C ARG A 223 9.05 17.36 21.27
N GLN A 224 9.67 16.18 21.20
CA GLN A 224 11.03 16.04 20.70
C GLN A 224 11.10 16.18 19.18
N GLY A 225 9.94 16.10 18.49
CA GLY A 225 9.84 16.28 17.05
C GLY A 225 10.55 15.20 16.25
N MET A 226 10.73 14.02 16.82
CA MET A 226 11.36 12.90 16.14
C MET A 226 10.46 12.39 15.01
N VAL A 227 11.08 11.74 14.03
CA VAL A 227 10.38 10.87 13.08
C VAL A 227 9.62 9.82 13.88
N ALA A 228 8.37 9.54 13.52
CA ALA A 228 7.49 8.71 14.33
C ALA A 228 8.08 7.32 14.62
N ALA A 229 8.69 6.70 13.61
CA ALA A 229 9.37 5.42 13.76
C ALA A 229 10.60 5.46 14.69
N HIS A 230 11.18 6.64 14.96
CA HIS A 230 12.30 6.82 15.88
C HIS A 230 11.87 7.23 17.29
N SER A 231 10.56 7.38 17.55
CA SER A 231 10.04 7.97 18.77
C SER A 231 9.55 6.94 19.79
N PRO A 232 10.26 6.75 20.93
CA PRO A 232 9.75 5.91 22.01
C PRO A 232 8.47 6.46 22.64
N GLY A 233 8.21 7.76 22.52
CA GLY A 233 6.96 8.37 22.98
C GLY A 233 5.77 7.95 22.12
N LEU A 234 5.92 7.94 20.79
CA LEU A 234 4.85 7.52 19.89
C LEU A 234 4.67 6.00 19.86
N ILE A 235 5.77 5.23 19.89
CA ILE A 235 5.68 3.77 19.86
C ILE A 235 5.37 3.21 21.25
N GLY A 236 6.16 3.55 22.27
CA GLY A 236 5.98 3.04 23.63
C GLY A 236 4.75 3.62 24.31
N ALA A 237 4.78 4.92 24.63
CA ALA A 237 3.72 5.52 25.45
C ALA A 237 2.38 5.58 24.70
N LEU A 238 2.36 6.00 23.44
CA LEU A 238 1.10 6.14 22.71
C LEU A 238 0.60 4.80 22.13
N LEU A 239 1.37 4.12 21.28
CA LEU A 239 0.89 2.92 20.59
C LEU A 239 0.81 1.69 21.53
N ARG A 240 1.87 1.37 22.28
CA ARG A 240 1.86 0.20 23.18
C ARG A 240 0.98 0.43 24.41
N GLU A 241 1.12 1.56 25.10
CA GLU A 241 0.44 1.78 26.39
C GLU A 241 -0.96 2.38 26.21
N GLU A 242 -1.10 3.56 25.60
CA GLU A 242 -2.40 4.24 25.49
C GLU A 242 -3.38 3.53 24.54
N LEU A 243 -2.88 2.97 23.43
CA LEU A 243 -3.70 2.22 22.46
C LEU A 243 -3.70 0.70 22.71
N ALA A 244 -2.99 0.22 23.73
CA ALA A 244 -2.92 -1.19 24.13
C ALA A 244 -2.55 -2.14 22.96
N PHE A 245 -1.63 -1.73 22.09
CA PHE A 245 -1.25 -2.53 20.92
C PHE A 245 -0.14 -3.54 21.23
N ASP A 246 -0.46 -4.83 21.19
CA ASP A 246 0.49 -5.92 21.45
C ASP A 246 1.05 -6.61 20.19
N GLY A 247 0.59 -6.24 18.99
CA GLY A 247 1.02 -6.83 17.72
C GLY A 247 2.41 -6.37 17.25
N LEU A 248 2.75 -6.64 15.99
CA LEU A 248 4.04 -6.24 15.41
C LEU A 248 4.06 -4.74 15.12
N VAL A 249 5.01 -4.01 15.71
CA VAL A 249 5.31 -2.63 15.29
C VAL A 249 6.37 -2.68 14.21
N VAL A 250 6.08 -2.06 13.07
CA VAL A 250 6.94 -2.15 11.89
C VAL A 250 7.26 -0.75 11.44
N SER A 251 8.53 -0.46 11.16
CA SER A 251 8.87 0.84 10.59
C SER A 251 8.57 0.88 9.09
N ASP A 252 8.41 2.07 8.53
CA ASP A 252 8.54 2.24 7.08
C ASP A 252 9.99 1.94 6.62
N ARG A 253 10.27 2.13 5.33
CA ARG A 253 11.59 1.82 4.75
C ARG A 253 12.73 2.58 5.45
N ALA A 254 13.84 1.88 5.69
CA ALA A 254 15.02 2.44 6.37
C ALA A 254 15.58 3.68 5.67
N ASP A 255 15.61 3.69 4.33
CA ASP A 255 16.03 4.83 3.52
C ASP A 255 15.06 6.01 3.59
N ALA A 256 13.75 5.75 3.63
CA ALA A 256 12.72 6.79 3.70
C ALA A 256 12.67 7.50 5.07
N MET A 257 13.05 6.82 6.15
CA MET A 257 13.15 7.41 7.50
C MET A 257 14.44 8.21 7.73
N ALA A 258 15.42 8.07 6.83
CA ALA A 258 16.75 8.62 7.02
C ALA A 258 16.77 10.13 6.69
N LEU A 259 16.70 10.97 7.74
CA LEU A 259 16.73 12.44 7.63
C LEU A 259 17.98 13.01 6.93
N GLY A 260 19.05 12.22 6.79
CA GLY A 260 20.30 12.61 6.14
C GLY A 260 20.48 12.08 4.71
N GLY A 261 19.57 11.25 4.19
CA GLY A 261 19.75 10.54 2.93
C GLY A 261 20.04 9.04 3.11
N PRO A 262 20.18 8.27 2.01
CA PRO A 262 20.32 6.81 2.05
C PRO A 262 21.47 6.30 2.92
N GLU A 263 22.56 7.05 3.04
CA GLU A 263 23.71 6.73 3.90
C GLU A 263 23.36 6.67 5.40
N CYS A 264 22.23 7.29 5.79
CA CYS A 264 21.74 7.30 7.16
C CYS A 264 20.74 6.17 7.46
N ALA A 265 20.52 5.23 6.54
CA ALA A 265 19.59 4.11 6.71
C ALA A 265 19.97 3.17 7.86
N VAL A 266 21.28 2.88 8.05
CA VAL A 266 21.76 2.05 9.17
C VAL A 266 21.51 2.72 10.53
N PRO A 267 21.90 3.99 10.76
CA PRO A 267 21.50 4.72 11.96
C PRO A 267 19.98 4.78 12.19
N ALA A 268 19.18 4.99 11.14
CA ALA A 268 17.72 5.00 11.22
C ALA A 268 17.16 3.64 11.70
N THR A 269 17.73 2.54 11.21
CA THR A 269 17.39 1.17 11.65
C THR A 269 17.61 0.99 13.15
N VAL A 270 18.77 1.43 13.67
CA VAL A 270 19.05 1.38 15.12
C VAL A 270 18.06 2.24 15.91
N HIS A 271 17.73 3.44 15.42
CA HIS A 271 16.76 4.31 16.08
C HIS A 271 15.35 3.69 16.12
N ALA A 272 14.92 3.04 15.04
CA ALA A 272 13.64 2.37 14.97
C ALA A 272 13.54 1.20 15.97
N VAL A 273 14.54 0.31 16.01
CA VAL A 273 14.57 -0.80 16.96
C VAL A 273 14.61 -0.29 18.41
N ARG A 274 15.43 0.73 18.69
CA ARG A 274 15.48 1.36 20.01
C ARG A 274 14.15 2.00 20.42
N ALA A 275 13.38 2.52 19.47
CA ALA A 275 12.07 3.10 19.74
C ALA A 275 10.98 2.05 20.01
N GLY A 276 11.23 0.78 19.70
CA GLY A 276 10.33 -0.34 19.97
C GLY A 276 9.74 -1.00 18.72
N CYS A 277 10.29 -0.73 17.52
CA CYS A 277 9.93 -1.47 16.31
C CYS A 277 10.41 -2.92 16.40
N ASP A 278 9.54 -3.85 16.02
CA ASP A 278 9.84 -5.28 15.91
C ASP A 278 10.46 -5.66 14.57
N LEU A 279 10.22 -4.87 13.53
CA LEU A 279 10.69 -5.09 12.17
C LEU A 279 10.97 -3.74 11.47
N VAL A 280 11.98 -3.72 10.59
CA VAL A 280 12.40 -2.56 9.78
C VAL A 280 12.38 -2.95 8.30
N LEU A 281 11.56 -2.25 7.51
CA LEU A 281 11.40 -2.52 6.08
C LEU A 281 12.59 -2.01 5.24
N ALA A 282 12.86 -2.72 4.14
CA ALA A 282 13.82 -2.35 3.10
C ALA A 282 15.20 -1.92 3.63
N SER A 283 15.80 -2.78 4.45
CA SER A 283 17.21 -2.64 4.84
C SER A 283 18.10 -3.30 3.79
N ASP A 284 18.85 -2.48 3.04
CA ASP A 284 19.73 -2.98 1.97
C ASP A 284 21.11 -3.42 2.52
N ASP A 285 21.71 -2.64 3.43
CA ASP A 285 22.96 -3.00 4.12
C ASP A 285 22.67 -3.84 5.37
N LEU A 286 22.39 -5.13 5.16
CA LEU A 286 22.06 -6.06 6.23
C LEU A 286 23.22 -6.24 7.23
N GLY A 287 24.45 -6.37 6.72
CA GLY A 287 25.64 -6.57 7.55
C GLY A 287 25.92 -5.36 8.45
N GLY A 288 25.94 -4.16 7.87
CA GLY A 288 26.14 -2.91 8.61
C GLY A 288 25.02 -2.65 9.62
N ALA A 289 23.76 -2.97 9.27
CA ALA A 289 22.63 -2.88 10.20
C ALA A 289 22.78 -3.83 11.40
N VAL A 290 23.16 -5.09 11.19
CA VAL A 290 23.39 -6.06 12.27
C VAL A 290 24.55 -5.64 13.18
N GLU A 291 25.66 -5.16 12.61
CA GLU A 291 26.79 -4.65 13.38
C GLU A 291 26.39 -3.44 14.23
N ALA A 292 25.68 -2.48 13.64
CA ALA A 292 25.23 -1.29 14.35
C ALA A 292 24.22 -1.62 15.46
N LEU A 293 23.32 -2.57 15.23
CA LEU A 293 22.43 -3.10 16.27
C LEU A 293 23.22 -3.77 17.39
N ALA A 294 24.25 -4.56 17.08
CA ALA A 294 25.09 -5.20 18.09
C ALA A 294 25.78 -4.17 18.99
N VAL A 295 26.33 -3.11 18.40
CA VAL A 295 26.93 -1.97 19.14
C VAL A 295 25.89 -1.30 20.04
N ALA A 296 24.67 -1.08 19.55
CA ALA A 296 23.60 -0.47 20.33
C ALA A 296 23.12 -1.34 21.51
N VAL A 297 23.17 -2.66 21.36
CA VAL A 297 22.90 -3.61 22.44
C VAL A 297 24.02 -3.61 23.46
N ASP A 298 25.29 -3.64 23.03
CA ASP A 298 26.44 -3.60 23.94
C ASP A 298 26.54 -2.27 24.71
N ALA A 299 26.04 -1.18 24.12
CA ALA A 299 25.87 0.11 24.78
C ALA A 299 24.66 0.16 25.74
N GLY A 300 23.84 -0.90 25.81
CA GLY A 300 22.65 -1.00 26.66
C GLY A 300 21.45 -0.17 26.19
N SER A 301 21.50 0.39 24.97
CA SER A 301 20.40 1.19 24.43
C SER A 301 19.27 0.35 23.84
N ILE A 302 19.58 -0.90 23.47
CA ILE A 302 18.61 -1.96 23.14
C ILE A 302 18.86 -3.07 24.15
N THR A 303 17.89 -3.38 25.01
CA THR A 303 18.09 -4.36 26.08
C THR A 303 17.72 -5.78 25.64
N ASP A 304 18.25 -6.80 26.33
CA ASP A 304 17.90 -8.20 26.02
C ASP A 304 16.39 -8.46 26.23
N GLU A 305 15.72 -7.73 27.14
CA GLU A 305 14.26 -7.80 27.32
C GLU A 305 13.49 -7.25 26.12
N MET A 306 13.95 -6.15 25.51
CA MET A 306 13.36 -5.62 24.27
C MET A 306 13.51 -6.63 23.12
N ILE A 307 14.67 -7.29 23.04
CA ILE A 307 14.95 -8.31 22.03
C ILE A 307 14.03 -9.51 22.19
N GLU A 308 13.87 -10.01 23.42
CA GLU A 308 13.03 -11.18 23.69
C GLU A 308 11.55 -10.87 23.45
N ALA A 309 11.04 -9.74 23.95
CA ALA A 309 9.65 -9.34 23.71
C ALA A 309 9.34 -9.21 22.21
N SER A 310 10.28 -8.67 21.45
CA SER A 310 10.15 -8.55 20.00
C SER A 310 10.19 -9.91 19.30
N ALA A 311 11.08 -10.82 19.75
CA ALA A 311 11.16 -12.18 19.24
C ALA A 311 9.89 -13.00 19.54
N GLU A 312 9.28 -12.82 20.72
CA GLU A 312 8.00 -13.45 21.07
C GLU A 312 6.88 -13.03 20.11
N ARG A 313 6.75 -11.72 19.83
CA ARG A 313 5.74 -11.22 18.87
C ARG A 313 5.97 -11.78 17.47
N ARG A 314 7.22 -11.75 16.97
CA ARG A 314 7.55 -12.32 15.65
C ARG A 314 7.21 -13.80 15.57
N ARG A 315 7.59 -14.59 16.58
CA ARG A 315 7.28 -16.04 16.64
C ARG A 315 5.79 -16.31 16.71
N PHE A 316 5.04 -15.56 17.52
CA PHE A 316 3.59 -15.70 17.62
C PHE A 316 2.92 -15.49 16.26
N TRP A 317 3.23 -14.38 15.61
CA TRP A 317 2.58 -13.99 14.36
C TRP A 317 3.02 -14.83 13.16
N SER A 318 4.30 -15.22 13.08
CA SER A 318 4.75 -16.12 12.02
C SER A 318 4.14 -17.51 12.17
N ALA A 319 3.98 -18.02 13.40
CA ALA A 319 3.27 -19.27 13.68
C ALA A 319 1.77 -19.17 13.36
N TRP A 320 1.13 -18.05 13.68
CA TRP A 320 -0.28 -17.80 13.34
C TRP A 320 -0.53 -17.80 11.83
N ALA A 321 0.44 -17.27 11.06
CA ALA A 321 0.39 -17.12 9.60
C ALA A 321 0.71 -18.40 8.81
N VAL A 322 1.08 -19.49 9.49
CA VAL A 322 1.38 -20.78 8.85
C VAL A 322 0.19 -21.22 7.99
N PRO A 323 0.44 -21.70 6.76
CA PRO A 323 -0.62 -22.07 5.84
C PRO A 323 -1.71 -22.96 6.41
N ARG A 324 -2.96 -22.48 6.31
CA ARG A 324 -4.18 -23.28 6.42
C ARG A 324 -4.71 -23.55 5.02
N GLU A 325 -5.65 -24.48 4.87
CA GLU A 325 -6.37 -24.65 3.60
C GLU A 325 -6.96 -23.30 3.17
N THR A 326 -6.50 -22.81 2.02
CA THR A 326 -6.95 -21.53 1.47
C THR A 326 -7.81 -21.76 0.26
N ARG A 327 -8.94 -21.05 0.19
CA ARG A 327 -9.78 -21.03 -1.01
C ARG A 327 -9.03 -20.24 -2.08
N GLU A 328 -8.70 -20.88 -3.20
CA GLU A 328 -8.08 -20.21 -4.34
C GLU A 328 -9.00 -19.12 -4.93
N PRO A 329 -8.47 -17.98 -5.42
CA PRO A 329 -9.26 -16.98 -6.16
C PRO A 329 -10.05 -17.62 -7.30
N THR A 330 -11.28 -17.16 -7.52
CA THR A 330 -12.21 -17.77 -8.49
C THR A 330 -12.58 -16.82 -9.62
N LEU A 331 -13.14 -17.36 -10.70
CA LEU A 331 -13.73 -16.54 -11.77
C LEU A 331 -14.82 -15.59 -11.24
N ASP A 332 -15.58 -16.00 -10.22
CA ASP A 332 -16.57 -15.15 -9.56
C ASP A 332 -15.92 -13.92 -8.88
N ASP A 333 -14.74 -14.10 -8.27
CA ASP A 333 -13.99 -13.00 -7.68
C ASP A 333 -13.54 -11.98 -8.75
N LEU A 334 -13.06 -12.46 -9.90
CA LEU A 334 -12.69 -11.62 -11.05
C LEU A 334 -13.91 -10.89 -11.65
N LEU A 335 -15.01 -11.59 -11.86
CA LEU A 335 -16.23 -11.00 -12.42
C LEU A 335 -16.82 -9.94 -11.50
N TRP A 336 -16.83 -10.20 -10.18
CA TRP A 336 -17.24 -9.21 -9.19
C TRP A 336 -16.34 -7.96 -9.24
N ALA A 337 -15.02 -8.13 -9.20
CA ALA A 337 -14.10 -6.98 -9.24
C ALA A 337 -14.28 -6.13 -10.50
N ARG A 338 -14.51 -6.77 -11.66
CA ARG A 338 -14.84 -6.08 -12.92
C ARG A 338 -16.16 -5.33 -12.85
N GLN A 339 -17.23 -5.98 -12.38
CA GLN A 339 -18.55 -5.35 -12.24
C GLN A 339 -18.48 -4.13 -11.30
N VAL A 340 -17.76 -4.24 -10.19
CA VAL A 340 -17.57 -3.13 -9.26
C VAL A 340 -16.79 -1.99 -9.92
N ALA A 341 -15.71 -2.28 -10.65
CA ALA A 341 -14.95 -1.25 -11.38
C ALA A 341 -15.84 -0.52 -12.41
N ASP A 342 -16.69 -1.25 -13.13
CA ASP A 342 -17.60 -0.68 -14.14
C ASP A 342 -18.65 0.24 -13.49
N LEU A 343 -19.17 -0.14 -12.32
CA LEU A 343 -20.10 0.67 -11.54
C LEU A 343 -19.45 1.94 -10.98
N LEU A 344 -18.17 1.88 -10.62
CA LEU A 344 -17.43 2.99 -10.03
C LEU A 344 -17.06 4.07 -11.04
N VAL A 345 -17.01 3.74 -12.33
CA VAL A 345 -16.87 4.74 -13.41
C VAL A 345 -18.21 5.42 -13.66
N HIS A 346 -18.32 6.68 -13.24
CA HIS A 346 -19.60 7.40 -13.25
C HIS A 346 -19.46 8.84 -13.75
N PRO A 347 -20.52 9.41 -14.35
CA PRO A 347 -20.53 10.81 -14.76
C PRO A 347 -20.56 11.72 -13.53
N VAL A 348 -19.69 12.73 -13.50
CA VAL A 348 -19.79 13.87 -12.56
C VAL A 348 -20.46 15.09 -13.21
N ARG A 349 -20.48 15.15 -14.54
CA ARG A 349 -21.18 16.16 -15.33
C ARG A 349 -21.66 15.57 -16.65
N GLY A 350 -22.87 15.93 -17.07
CA GLY A 350 -23.47 15.45 -18.31
C GLY A 350 -23.88 13.97 -18.25
N SER A 351 -24.36 13.46 -19.38
CA SER A 351 -24.63 12.03 -19.60
C SER A 351 -23.82 11.56 -20.80
N TRP A 352 -23.47 10.27 -20.83
CA TRP A 352 -22.70 9.67 -21.91
C TRP A 352 -23.50 8.59 -22.62
N SER A 353 -23.41 8.60 -23.94
CA SER A 353 -24.15 7.70 -24.83
C SER A 353 -23.26 6.62 -25.45
N GLY A 354 -22.03 6.41 -24.96
CA GLY A 354 -21.03 5.53 -25.60
C GLY A 354 -20.27 6.26 -26.71
N VAL A 355 -19.10 5.74 -27.11
CA VAL A 355 -18.47 6.17 -28.37
C VAL A 355 -19.20 5.56 -29.58
N GLY A 356 -20.20 4.69 -29.37
CA GLY A 356 -20.97 4.04 -30.43
C GLY A 356 -20.11 3.12 -31.31
N GLY A 357 -19.05 2.53 -30.74
CA GLY A 357 -17.99 1.84 -31.47
C GLY A 357 -18.46 0.52 -32.07
N ALA A 358 -18.72 0.51 -33.38
CA ALA A 358 -18.71 -0.73 -34.14
C ALA A 358 -17.26 -1.26 -34.25
N VAL A 359 -17.08 -2.57 -34.34
CA VAL A 359 -15.77 -3.20 -34.61
C VAL A 359 -15.10 -2.51 -35.81
N GLY A 360 -13.84 -2.08 -35.65
CA GLY A 360 -13.09 -1.31 -36.66
C GLY A 360 -13.14 0.22 -36.50
N SER A 361 -13.78 0.73 -35.44
CA SER A 361 -13.75 2.16 -35.10
C SER A 361 -12.38 2.58 -34.56
N VAL A 362 -11.96 3.81 -34.90
CA VAL A 362 -10.78 4.46 -34.30
C VAL A 362 -11.25 5.49 -33.30
N VAL A 363 -10.78 5.38 -32.06
CA VAL A 363 -11.03 6.38 -31.01
C VAL A 363 -9.74 7.20 -30.82
N GLU A 364 -9.87 8.50 -31.02
CA GLU A 364 -8.80 9.47 -30.82
C GLU A 364 -8.87 9.99 -29.39
N VAL A 365 -7.77 9.90 -28.64
CA VAL A 365 -7.68 10.35 -27.25
C VAL A 365 -6.56 11.35 -27.08
N GLU A 366 -6.88 12.52 -26.54
CA GLU A 366 -5.90 13.54 -26.18
C GLU A 366 -5.60 13.45 -24.68
N THR A 367 -4.32 13.33 -24.33
CA THR A 367 -3.91 13.48 -22.91
C THR A 367 -3.81 14.97 -22.58
N ILE A 368 -4.70 15.46 -21.71
CA ILE A 368 -4.78 16.88 -21.30
C ILE A 368 -3.90 17.15 -20.08
N VAL A 369 -3.88 16.20 -19.14
CA VAL A 369 -3.00 16.27 -17.97
C VAL A 369 -2.23 14.98 -17.90
N HIS A 370 -0.91 15.06 -17.86
CA HIS A 370 -0.06 13.89 -17.60
C HIS A 370 0.09 13.72 -16.09
N ASP A 371 -0.11 12.49 -15.63
CA ASP A 371 0.22 12.08 -14.27
C ASP A 371 1.73 12.28 -14.03
N ARG A 372 2.11 12.90 -12.91
CA ARG A 372 3.52 13.13 -12.52
C ARG A 372 4.34 11.84 -12.53
N ASP A 373 3.75 10.73 -12.14
CA ASP A 373 4.44 9.45 -12.05
C ASP A 373 4.47 8.68 -13.40
N ARG A 374 3.98 9.31 -14.50
CA ARG A 374 3.99 8.78 -15.87
C ARG A 374 3.38 7.38 -15.98
N VAL A 375 2.10 7.29 -15.64
CA VAL A 375 1.37 6.01 -15.63
C VAL A 375 1.15 5.44 -17.03
N SER A 376 1.32 4.12 -17.16
CA SER A 376 1.05 3.38 -18.38
C SER A 376 -0.45 3.26 -18.65
N LEU A 377 -0.86 3.60 -19.88
CA LEU A 377 -2.22 3.41 -20.40
C LEU A 377 -2.43 2.06 -21.09
N LEU A 378 -1.48 1.14 -20.99
CA LEU A 378 -1.57 -0.17 -21.65
C LEU A 378 -2.85 -0.95 -21.28
N PRO A 379 -3.30 -1.02 -20.01
CA PRO A 379 -4.55 -1.70 -19.68
C PRO A 379 -5.77 -1.12 -20.39
N PHE A 380 -5.85 0.21 -20.44
CA PHE A 380 -6.92 0.92 -21.14
C PHE A 380 -6.91 0.60 -22.65
N VAL A 381 -5.74 0.75 -23.29
CA VAL A 381 -5.54 0.48 -24.73
C VAL A 381 -5.86 -0.97 -25.08
N ALA A 382 -5.29 -1.92 -24.33
CA ALA A 382 -5.44 -3.35 -24.59
C ALA A 382 -6.90 -3.80 -24.44
N THR A 383 -7.65 -3.22 -23.50
CA THR A 383 -9.07 -3.54 -23.31
C THR A 383 -9.91 -3.11 -24.50
N LEU A 384 -9.67 -1.92 -25.06
CA LEU A 384 -10.36 -1.45 -26.27
C LEU A 384 -9.97 -2.25 -27.50
N GLN A 385 -8.68 -2.55 -27.67
CA GLN A 385 -8.19 -3.37 -28.79
C GLN A 385 -8.78 -4.78 -28.77
N ALA A 386 -8.93 -5.39 -27.59
CA ALA A 386 -9.59 -6.69 -27.43
C ALA A 386 -11.07 -6.66 -27.85
N ALA A 387 -11.73 -5.50 -27.79
CA ALA A 387 -13.08 -5.28 -28.30
C ALA A 387 -13.13 -4.87 -29.79
N GLY A 388 -11.99 -4.85 -30.48
CA GLY A 388 -11.90 -4.47 -31.89
C GLY A 388 -11.96 -2.96 -32.14
N VAL A 389 -11.63 -2.15 -31.14
CA VAL A 389 -11.52 -0.69 -31.25
C VAL A 389 -10.06 -0.29 -31.27
N GLU A 390 -9.61 0.40 -32.32
CA GLU A 390 -8.27 0.95 -32.40
C GLU A 390 -8.21 2.27 -31.61
N LEU A 391 -7.18 2.44 -30.79
CA LEU A 391 -6.98 3.66 -30.01
C LEU A 391 -5.76 4.41 -30.53
N ARG A 392 -5.92 5.71 -30.75
CA ARG A 392 -4.80 6.61 -31.04
C ARG A 392 -4.71 7.63 -29.92
N VAL A 393 -3.62 7.54 -29.16
CA VAL A 393 -3.35 8.45 -28.05
C VAL A 393 -2.38 9.51 -28.52
N HIS A 394 -2.81 10.76 -28.45
CA HIS A 394 -2.03 11.93 -28.79
C HIS A 394 -1.76 12.76 -27.53
N PRO A 395 -0.51 13.21 -27.30
CA PRO A 395 -0.28 14.23 -26.29
C PRO A 395 -0.95 15.53 -26.76
N SER A 396 -1.76 16.16 -25.91
CA SER A 396 -2.31 17.48 -26.22
C SER A 396 -1.16 18.49 -26.35
N ARG A 397 -1.28 19.45 -27.27
CA ARG A 397 -0.32 20.57 -27.38
C ARG A 397 -0.32 21.45 -26.12
N ASP A 398 -1.42 21.44 -25.38
CA ASP A 398 -1.62 22.19 -24.14
C ASP A 398 -1.52 21.28 -22.90
N ALA A 399 -0.93 20.08 -23.04
CA ALA A 399 -0.84 19.15 -21.93
C ALA A 399 0.00 19.75 -20.79
N VAL A 400 -0.58 19.76 -19.59
CA VAL A 400 0.11 20.18 -18.37
C VAL A 400 0.41 18.98 -17.49
N GLU A 401 1.46 19.07 -16.69
CA GLU A 401 1.74 18.06 -15.68
C GLU A 401 0.83 18.28 -14.47
N GLY A 402 0.31 17.19 -13.89
CA GLY A 402 -0.59 17.27 -12.74
C GLY A 402 -0.74 15.93 -12.02
N ASP A 403 -1.52 15.95 -10.94
CA ASP A 403 -1.65 14.81 -10.02
C ASP A 403 -2.73 13.81 -10.43
N ALA A 404 -3.44 14.06 -11.53
CA ALA A 404 -4.45 13.18 -12.08
C ALA A 404 -4.35 13.12 -13.60
N LEU A 405 -4.42 11.92 -14.17
CA LEU A 405 -4.46 11.72 -15.60
C LEU A 405 -5.83 12.12 -16.16
N VAL A 406 -5.83 13.04 -17.13
CA VAL A 406 -7.06 13.51 -17.78
C VAL A 406 -7.00 13.22 -19.27
N LEU A 407 -7.97 12.44 -19.74
CA LEU A 407 -8.12 12.04 -21.15
C LEU A 407 -9.35 12.70 -21.76
N ALA A 408 -9.21 13.37 -22.90
CA ALA A 408 -10.34 13.83 -23.71
C ALA A 408 -10.52 12.98 -24.95
N LEU A 409 -11.77 12.70 -25.30
CA LEU A 409 -12.13 11.99 -26.52
C LEU A 409 -12.28 12.99 -27.67
N ALA A 410 -11.51 12.78 -28.74
CA ALA A 410 -11.51 13.59 -29.95
C ALA A 410 -12.41 12.98 -31.04
N PRO A 411 -12.88 13.76 -32.03
CA PRO A 411 -12.61 15.18 -32.27
C PRO A 411 -13.53 16.14 -31.49
N SER A 412 -14.48 15.65 -30.69
CA SER A 412 -15.50 16.51 -30.11
C SER A 412 -15.13 17.16 -28.77
N ARG A 413 -14.10 16.65 -28.05
CA ARG A 413 -13.72 17.05 -26.67
C ARG A 413 -14.92 17.11 -25.69
N HIS A 414 -16.06 16.53 -26.06
CA HIS A 414 -17.28 16.66 -25.28
C HIS A 414 -17.26 15.76 -24.06
N ALA A 415 -16.48 14.67 -24.10
CA ALA A 415 -16.23 13.80 -22.97
C ALA A 415 -14.79 13.79 -22.52
N VAL A 416 -14.65 13.92 -21.21
CA VAL A 416 -13.38 13.91 -20.49
C VAL A 416 -13.45 12.84 -19.41
N VAL A 417 -12.46 11.97 -19.36
CA VAL A 417 -12.26 10.99 -18.30
C VAL A 417 -11.15 11.50 -17.39
N VAL A 418 -11.44 11.53 -16.10
CA VAL A 418 -10.50 11.95 -15.06
C VAL A 418 -10.19 10.75 -14.18
N PHE A 419 -8.95 10.27 -14.25
CA PHE A 419 -8.43 9.24 -13.35
C PHE A 419 -7.95 9.91 -12.05
N GLY A 420 -8.93 10.31 -11.26
CA GLY A 420 -8.76 10.97 -9.97
C GLY A 420 -10.09 10.98 -9.23
N PRO A 421 -10.11 11.40 -7.94
CA PRO A 421 -11.33 11.44 -7.16
C PRO A 421 -12.36 12.45 -7.73
N PRO A 422 -13.65 12.32 -7.37
CA PRO A 422 -14.72 13.17 -7.90
C PRO A 422 -14.47 14.67 -7.74
N GLU A 423 -13.78 15.07 -6.67
CA GLU A 423 -13.41 16.45 -6.38
C GLU A 423 -12.52 17.02 -7.48
N VAL A 424 -11.51 16.26 -7.93
CA VAL A 424 -10.64 16.64 -9.05
C VAL A 424 -11.46 16.68 -10.34
N ALA A 425 -12.28 15.66 -10.60
CA ALA A 425 -13.08 15.58 -11.81
C ALA A 425 -14.04 16.78 -11.99
N ARG A 426 -14.60 17.31 -10.89
CA ARG A 426 -15.48 18.49 -10.92
C ARG A 426 -14.76 19.77 -11.36
N THR A 427 -13.45 19.87 -11.17
CA THR A 427 -12.65 21.06 -11.56
C THR A 427 -12.30 21.10 -13.04
N VAL A 428 -12.39 19.96 -13.73
CA VAL A 428 -12.06 19.84 -15.15
C VAL A 428 -13.17 20.40 -16.04
N SER A 429 -12.79 21.18 -17.05
CA SER A 429 -13.68 21.73 -18.06
C SER A 429 -14.15 20.65 -19.04
N GLY A 430 -15.43 20.67 -19.40
CA GLY A 430 -16.02 19.69 -20.33
C GLY A 430 -17.53 19.61 -20.16
N THR A 431 -18.25 19.26 -21.22
CA THR A 431 -19.71 19.09 -21.19
C THR A 431 -20.14 17.75 -20.59
N GLN A 432 -19.31 16.72 -20.76
CA GLN A 432 -19.45 15.40 -20.16
C GLN A 432 -18.13 15.08 -19.46
N VAL A 433 -18.18 14.81 -18.16
CA VAL A 433 -16.98 14.52 -17.37
C VAL A 433 -17.23 13.28 -16.53
N PHE A 434 -16.29 12.33 -16.59
CA PHE A 434 -16.33 11.04 -15.92
C PHE A 434 -15.24 10.95 -14.86
N CYS A 435 -15.62 10.44 -13.69
CA CYS A 435 -14.70 10.09 -12.63
C CYS A 435 -14.34 8.61 -12.74
N ALA A 436 -13.04 8.32 -12.71
CA ALA A 436 -12.48 6.98 -12.69
C ALA A 436 -11.57 6.73 -11.48
N TRP A 437 -11.58 7.61 -10.47
CA TRP A 437 -10.91 7.47 -9.17
C TRP A 437 -9.38 7.44 -9.16
N SER A 438 -8.75 6.54 -9.89
CA SER A 438 -7.30 6.36 -9.95
C SER A 438 -6.90 5.77 -11.30
N THR A 439 -5.61 5.79 -11.60
CA THR A 439 -5.04 5.17 -12.79
C THR A 439 -4.80 3.66 -12.64
N ASP A 440 -5.33 3.03 -11.59
CA ASP A 440 -5.20 1.59 -11.37
C ASP A 440 -5.80 0.80 -12.53
N ARG A 441 -5.23 -0.39 -12.78
CA ARG A 441 -5.65 -1.27 -13.87
C ARG A 441 -7.16 -1.52 -13.88
N ALA A 442 -7.77 -1.80 -12.72
CA ALA A 442 -9.21 -2.06 -12.64
C ALA A 442 -10.04 -0.88 -13.19
N MET A 443 -9.64 0.35 -12.85
CA MET A 443 -10.32 1.56 -13.28
C MET A 443 -10.06 1.87 -14.75
N GLN A 444 -8.84 1.68 -15.25
CA GLN A 444 -8.54 1.78 -16.68
C GLN A 444 -9.37 0.83 -17.53
N GLU A 445 -9.43 -0.46 -17.15
CA GLU A 445 -10.24 -1.44 -17.87
C GLU A 445 -11.75 -1.12 -17.76
N GLY A 446 -12.21 -0.61 -16.60
CA GLY A 446 -13.60 -0.20 -16.39
C GLY A 446 -13.99 1.00 -17.26
N VAL A 447 -13.11 2.00 -17.40
CA VAL A 447 -13.33 3.12 -18.33
C VAL A 447 -13.44 2.59 -19.75
N ALA A 448 -12.50 1.74 -20.20
CA ALA A 448 -12.54 1.15 -21.54
C ALA A 448 -13.86 0.43 -21.81
N ARG A 449 -14.33 -0.41 -20.88
CA ARG A 449 -15.62 -1.11 -21.00
C ARG A 449 -16.82 -0.17 -21.02
N ARG A 450 -16.76 0.97 -20.32
CA ARG A 450 -17.82 1.99 -20.29
C ARG A 450 -17.85 2.87 -21.54
N LEU A 451 -16.73 2.95 -22.26
CA LEU A 451 -16.63 3.65 -23.54
C LEU A 451 -17.24 2.86 -24.70
N LEU A 452 -17.07 1.53 -24.68
CA LEU A 452 -17.76 0.58 -25.55
C LEU A 452 -19.27 0.61 -25.27
#